data_AF-A0A443SIL0-F1
#
_entry.id   AF-A0A443SIL0-F1
#
_cell.length_a   1.000
_cell.length_b   1.000
_cell.length_c   1.000
_cell.angle_alpha   90.00
_cell.angle_beta   90.00
_cell.angle_gamma   90.00
#
_symmetry.space_group_name_H-M   'P 1'
#
loop_
_entity.id
_entity.type
_entity.pdbx_description
1 polymer ?
#
loop_
_entity_poly.entity_id
_entity_poly.type
_entity_poly.pdbx_seq_one_letter_code
_entity_poly.pdbx_strand_id
1 'polypeptide(L)'
;MVRFFVILNEIIMRIVVIVMWYSPIGIMSLIIGKILDIPDMAQTLQQLGLYMVTVILGLIIHACITLPLIYFSITRKNPLVFFKEFA
;
A
#
# COMPACT_ATOMS: atom_id res chain seq x y z
N MET A 1 1.31 7.37 32.39
CA MET A 1 2.16 6.88 31.28
C MET A 1 1.40 6.74 29.96
N VAL A 2 0.31 5.95 29.86
CA VAL A 2 -0.44 5.77 28.60
C VAL A 2 -0.91 7.09 27.97
N ARG A 3 -1.46 8.01 28.77
CA ARG A 3 -1.91 9.34 28.30
C ARG A 3 -0.80 10.17 27.63
N PHE A 4 0.43 10.06 28.11
CA PHE A 4 1.58 10.73 27.51
C PHE A 4 1.87 10.19 26.10
N PHE A 5 1.89 8.86 25.93
CA PHE A 5 2.13 8.24 24.62
C PHE A 5 1.00 8.48 23.61
N VAL A 6 -0.26 8.54 24.06
CA VAL A 6 -1.40 8.85 23.18
C VAL A 6 -1.27 10.27 22.63
N ILE A 7 -0.97 11.25 23.49
CA ILE A 7 -0.78 12.65 23.07
C ILE A 7 0.44 12.76 22.15
N LEU A 8 1.54 12.07 22.47
CA LEU A 8 2.72 12.02 21.61
C LEU A 8 2.40 11.46 20.22
N ASN A 9 1.63 10.37 20.13
CA ASN A 9 1.19 9.81 18.85
C ASN A 9 0.33 10.79 18.05
N GLU A 10 -0.59 11.50 18.70
CA GLU A 10 -1.39 12.53 18.02
C GLU A 10 -0.51 13.66 17.45
N ILE A 11 0.51 14.09 18.21
CA ILE A 11 1.48 15.08 17.74
C ILE A 11 2.27 14.56 16.53
N ILE A 12 2.76 13.32 16.58
CA ILE A 12 3.50 12.70 15.47
C ILE A 12 2.62 12.64 14.22
N MET A 13 1.35 12.23 14.34
CA MET A 13 0.43 12.18 13.20
C MET A 13 0.21 13.57 12.57
N ARG A 14 0.15 14.64 13.36
CA ARG A 14 0.08 16.02 12.83
C ARG A 14 1.35 16.40 12.06
N ILE A 15 2.53 16.00 12.57
CA ILE A 15 3.80 16.22 11.86
C ILE A 15 3.84 15.45 10.54
N VAL A 16 3.36 14.20 10.51
CA VAL A 16 3.27 13.39 9.29
C VAL A 16 2.42 14.09 8.23
N VAL A 17 1.28 14.70 8.61
CA VAL A 17 0.46 15.48 7.66
C VAL A 17 1.23 16.65 7.06
N ILE A 18 1.99 17.38 7.87
CA ILE A 18 2.84 18.47 7.38
C ILE A 18 3.87 17.93 6.38
N VAL A 19 4.54 16.81 6.68
CA VAL A 19 5.50 16.17 5.76
C VAL A 19 4.83 15.71 4.47
N MET A 20 3.60 15.21 4.52
CA MET A 20 2.83 14.82 3.32
C MET A 20 2.59 16.02 2.39
N TRP A 21 2.40 17.24 2.91
CA TRP A 21 2.31 18.45 2.08
C TRP A 21 3.64 18.82 1.38
N TYR A 22 4.79 18.51 1.99
CA TYR A 22 6.12 18.70 1.38
C TYR A 22 6.52 17.54 0.45
N SER A 23 5.92 16.37 0.63
CA SER A 23 6.14 15.15 -0.15
C SER A 23 6.12 15.35 -1.68
N PRO A 24 5.19 16.07 -2.32
CA PRO A 24 5.19 16.24 -3.77
C PRO A 24 6.50 16.83 -4.29
N ILE A 25 7.08 17.82 -3.60
CA ILE A 25 8.35 18.43 -4.03
C ILE A 25 9.51 17.43 -3.84
N GLY A 26 9.53 16.73 -2.71
CA GLY A 26 10.57 15.73 -2.42
C GLY A 26 10.54 14.54 -3.39
N ILE A 27 9.35 13.98 -3.64
CA ILE A 27 9.17 12.83 -4.55
C ILE A 27 9.58 13.22 -5.98
N MET A 28 9.21 14.41 -6.47
CA MET A 28 9.58 14.84 -7.83
C MET A 28 11.09 14.94 -8.01
N SER A 29 11.80 15.54 -7.04
CA SER A 29 13.26 15.62 -7.06
C SER A 29 13.91 14.22 -7.06
N LEU A 30 13.40 13.30 -6.23
CA LEU A 30 13.88 11.93 -6.16
C LEU A 30 13.65 11.16 -7.46
N ILE A 31 12.47 11.31 -8.09
CA ILE A 31 12.16 10.66 -9.38
C ILE A 31 13.10 11.16 -10.47
N ILE A 32 13.28 12.48 -10.58
CA ILE A 32 14.17 13.07 -11.59
C ILE A 32 15.60 12.60 -11.39
N GLY A 33 16.11 12.64 -10.15
CA GLY A 33 17.45 12.14 -9.83
C GLY A 33 17.63 10.67 -10.22
N LYS A 34 16.63 9.82 -9.93
CA LYS A 34 16.69 8.40 -10.30
C LYS A 34 16.64 8.16 -11.81
N ILE A 35 15.87 8.95 -12.55
CA ILE A 35 15.80 8.89 -14.01
C ILE A 35 17.17 9.21 -14.63
N LEU A 36 17.84 10.25 -14.14
CA LEU A 36 19.15 10.67 -14.66
C LEU A 36 20.26 9.63 -14.43
N ASP A 37 20.17 8.84 -13.35
CA ASP A 37 21.15 7.80 -13.00
C ASP A 37 20.97 6.49 -13.79
N ILE A 38 19.85 6.30 -14.50
CA ILE A 38 19.51 5.03 -15.17
C ILE A 38 20.05 5.04 -16.62
N PRO A 39 20.92 4.08 -17.00
CA PRO A 39 21.47 4.01 -18.36
C PRO A 39 20.46 3.51 -19.40
N ASP A 40 19.52 2.64 -19.01
CA ASP A 40 18.45 2.14 -19.89
C ASP A 40 17.07 2.32 -19.24
N MET A 41 16.39 3.39 -19.67
CA MET A 41 15.08 3.76 -19.18
C MET A 41 13.99 2.75 -19.60
N ALA A 42 14.12 2.19 -20.79
CA ALA A 42 13.11 1.29 -21.36
C ALA A 42 13.07 -0.02 -20.58
N GLN A 43 14.23 -0.60 -20.28
CA GLN A 43 14.32 -1.81 -19.48
C GLN A 43 13.80 -1.60 -18.04
N THR A 44 14.14 -0.45 -17.42
CA THR A 44 13.70 -0.15 -16.05
C THR A 44 12.19 0.05 -15.97
N LEU A 45 11.60 0.75 -16.95
CA LEU A 45 10.15 0.93 -17.02
C LEU A 45 9.42 -0.40 -17.22
N GLN A 46 9.97 -1.30 -18.04
CA GLN A 46 9.42 -2.64 -18.24
C GLN A 46 9.43 -3.45 -16.93
N GLN A 47 10.53 -3.39 -16.16
CA GLN A 47 10.62 -4.06 -14.86
C GLN A 47 9.62 -3.49 -13.85
N LEU A 48 9.45 -2.16 -13.79
CA LEU A 48 8.43 -1.49 -12.98
C LEU A 48 7.02 -1.92 -13.39
N GLY A 49 6.74 -2.01 -14.69
CA GLY A 49 5.46 -2.47 -15.22
C GLY A 49 5.14 -3.90 -14.80
N LEU A 50 6.10 -4.82 -14.95
CA LEU A 50 5.97 -6.20 -14.50
C LEU A 50 5.75 -6.29 -12.98
N TYR A 51 6.50 -5.50 -12.20
CA TYR A 51 6.28 -5.40 -10.76
C TYR A 51 4.84 -4.99 -10.43
N MET A 52 4.32 -3.93 -11.05
CA MET A 52 2.93 -3.50 -10.83
C MET A 52 1.91 -4.60 -11.14
N VAL A 53 2.08 -5.30 -12.27
CA VAL A 53 1.19 -6.41 -12.65
C VAL A 53 1.25 -7.54 -11.61
N THR A 54 2.44 -7.94 -11.19
CA THR A 54 2.60 -9.01 -10.19
C THR A 54 1.99 -8.64 -8.84
N VAL A 55 2.13 -7.39 -8.40
CA VAL A 55 1.54 -6.89 -7.16
C VAL A 55 0.02 -6.87 -7.25
N ILE A 56 -0.55 -6.35 -8.33
CA ILE A 56 -2.00 -6.30 -8.53
C ILE A 56 -2.58 -7.71 -8.55
N LEU A 57 -1.96 -8.63 -9.29
CA LEU A 57 -2.36 -10.05 -9.30
C LEU A 57 -2.27 -10.67 -7.90
N GLY A 58 -1.18 -10.43 -7.18
CA GLY A 58 -1.00 -10.91 -5.82
C GLY A 58 -2.09 -10.40 -4.87
N LEU A 59 -2.45 -9.11 -4.97
CA LEU A 59 -3.51 -8.50 -4.17
C LEU A 59 -4.89 -9.07 -4.52
N ILE A 60 -5.19 -9.29 -5.81
CA ILE A 60 -6.45 -9.92 -6.24
C ILE A 60 -6.54 -11.34 -5.69
N ILE A 61 -5.49 -12.15 -5.85
CA ILE A 61 -5.44 -13.53 -5.33
C ILE A 61 -5.60 -13.51 -3.80
N HIS A 62 -4.92 -12.61 -3.11
CA HIS A 62 -5.00 -12.51 -1.65
C HIS A 62 -6.40 -12.11 -1.18
N ALA A 63 -7.01 -11.11 -1.84
CA ALA A 63 -8.34 -10.63 -1.50
C ALA A 63 -9.46 -11.62 -1.85
N CYS A 64 -9.34 -12.33 -2.97
CA CYS A 64 -10.37 -13.25 -3.46
C CYS A 64 -10.21 -14.71 -3.03
N ILE A 65 -9.03 -15.12 -2.55
CA ILE A 65 -8.77 -16.52 -2.15
C ILE A 65 -8.31 -16.58 -0.70
N THR A 66 -7.23 -15.88 -0.34
CA THR A 66 -6.62 -16.01 0.99
C THR A 66 -7.57 -15.52 2.10
N LEU A 67 -8.11 -14.31 1.98
CA LEU A 67 -9.04 -13.76 2.98
C LEU A 67 -10.34 -14.58 3.10
N PRO A 68 -11.03 -14.98 2.01
CA PRO A 68 -12.21 -15.85 2.08
C PRO A 68 -11.92 -17.22 2.70
N LEU A 69 -10.77 -17.82 2.39
CA LEU A 69 -10.37 -19.12 2.91
C LEU A 69 -10.11 -19.04 4.42
N ILE A 70 -9.40 -18.01 4.88
CA ILE A 70 -9.20 -17.76 6.32
C ILE A 70 -10.55 -17.53 7.00
N TYR A 71 -11.43 -16.71 6.42
CA TYR A 71 -12.76 -16.45 6.96
C TYR A 71 -13.59 -17.73 7.08
N PHE A 72 -13.64 -18.54 6.02
CA PHE A 72 -14.36 -19.82 6.00
C PHE A 72 -13.78 -20.80 7.04
N SER A 73 -12.46 -20.85 7.18
CA SER A 73 -11.79 -21.76 8.11
C SER A 73 -12.11 -21.42 9.58
N ILE A 74 -12.15 -20.13 9.93
CA ILE A 74 -12.40 -19.69 11.31
C ILE A 74 -13.90 -19.66 11.61
N THR A 75 -14.71 -19.03 10.76
CA THR A 75 -16.12 -18.79 11.04
C THR A 75 -17.04 -19.93 10.60
N ARG A 76 -16.55 -20.86 9.75
CA ARG A 76 -17.33 -21.97 9.15
C ARG A 76 -18.58 -21.49 8.39
N LYS A 77 -18.67 -20.21 8.05
CA LYS A 77 -19.76 -19.59 7.30
C LYS A 77 -19.28 -19.24 5.90
N ASN A 78 -20.20 -19.26 4.93
CA ASN A 78 -19.88 -18.99 3.54
C ASN A 78 -19.34 -17.55 3.38
N PRO A 79 -18.06 -17.34 3.00
CA PRO A 79 -17.45 -16.03 2.89
C PRO A 79 -18.14 -15.16 1.83
N LEU A 80 -18.75 -15.77 0.80
CA LEU A 80 -19.44 -15.03 -0.26
C LEU A 80 -20.67 -14.25 0.25
N VAL A 81 -21.25 -14.66 1.38
CA VAL A 81 -22.35 -13.92 2.02
C VAL A 81 -21.83 -12.60 2.62
N PHE A 82 -20.61 -12.61 3.17
CA PHE A 82 -19.97 -11.41 3.70
C PHE A 82 -19.59 -10.44 2.58
N PHE A 83 -18.96 -10.90 1.49
CA PHE A 83 -18.62 -10.02 0.37
C PHE A 83 -19.84 -9.38 -0.30
N LYS A 84 -20.98 -10.06 -0.33
CA LYS A 84 -22.25 -9.52 -0.86
C LYS A 84 -22.82 -8.37 0.00
N GLU A 85 -22.43 -8.28 1.27
CA GLU A 85 -22.93 -7.25 2.20
C GLU A 85 -22.10 -5.95 2.15
N PHE A 86 -20.89 -6.01 1.58
CA PHE A 86 -20.05 -4.82 1.32
C PHE A 86 -20.27 -4.19 -0.07
N ALA A 87 -20.96 -4.88 -0.98
CA ALA A 87 -21.30 -4.40 -2.32
C ALA A 87 -22.70 -3.78 -2.36
#